data_AF-A0A3L6PN26-F1
#
_entry.id   AF-A0A3L6PN26-F1
#
_cell.length_a   1.000
_cell.length_b   1.000
_cell.length_c   1.000
_cell.angle_alpha   90.00
_cell.angle_beta   90.00
_cell.angle_gamma   90.00
#
_symmetry.space_group_name_H-M   'P 1'
#
loop_
_entity.id
_entity.type
_entity.pdbx_description
1 polymer ?
#
loop_
_entity_poly.entity_id
_entity_poly.type
_entity_poly.pdbx_seq_one_letter_code
_entity_poly.pdbx_strand_id
1 'polypeptide(L)'
;MAYLLLYVDDMVLTASSSVLLQNIVDRLKTAFAIKDMGPVHYFLGLDVRRDSTGFFLSQAQYATELLERAGMSNCKPASTLADTKPKTSSTDGTPIQDASSYRSMAGALQYPTITRPDIAYAVQQLCLHMHAPRDCHSAMLKRVLRYIKGMTIHGLQLHASSTPSITAYSDADWAGCPDIRRSRSGFCVFVGDSLVSWSSKRQPTVSR
;
A
#
# COMPACT_ATOMS: atom_id res chain seq x y z
N MET A 1 25.07 8.96 -15.57
CA MET A 1 23.96 9.53 -14.78
C MET A 1 23.86 8.77 -13.46
N ALA A 2 23.56 9.45 -12.36
CA ALA A 2 23.33 8.81 -11.06
C ALA A 2 22.07 9.39 -10.43
N TYR A 3 21.35 8.56 -9.68
CA TYR A 3 20.15 8.92 -8.95
C TYR A 3 20.33 8.54 -7.50
N LEU A 4 20.04 9.49 -6.62
CA LEU A 4 20.12 9.34 -5.18
C LEU A 4 18.71 9.55 -4.61
N LEU A 5 18.22 8.54 -3.90
CA LEU A 5 17.05 8.62 -3.06
C LEU A 5 17.50 8.62 -1.60
N LEU A 6 17.20 9.69 -0.88
CA LEU A 6 17.54 9.84 0.54
C LEU A 6 16.25 10.00 1.34
N TYR A 7 16.09 9.18 2.37
CA TYR A 7 15.02 9.27 3.34
C TYR A 7 15.60 9.19 4.75
N VAL A 8 15.72 10.35 5.39
CA VAL A 8 16.37 10.48 6.71
C VAL A 8 17.77 9.83 6.66
N ASP A 9 17.97 8.71 7.36
CA ASP A 9 19.25 7.98 7.43
C ASP A 9 19.38 6.87 6.37
N ASP A 10 18.29 6.54 5.67
CA ASP A 10 18.26 5.49 4.65
C ASP A 10 18.51 6.07 3.25
N MET A 11 19.40 5.43 2.49
CA MET A 11 19.85 5.92 1.19
C MET A 11 19.86 4.81 0.14
N VAL A 12 19.27 5.07 -1.03
CA VAL A 12 19.39 4.23 -2.23
C VAL A 12 20.08 5.03 -3.32
N LEU A 13 21.18 4.48 -3.83
CA LEU A 13 21.96 5.08 -4.90
C LEU A 13 22.01 4.13 -6.09
N THR A 14 21.74 4.65 -7.29
CA THR A 14 21.92 3.92 -8.54
C THR A 14 22.66 4.80 -9.54
N ALA A 15 23.42 4.19 -10.45
CA ALA A 15 24.16 4.91 -11.47
C ALA A 15 24.21 4.13 -12.78
N SER A 16 24.48 4.85 -13.86
CA SER A 16 24.58 4.29 -15.22
C SER A 16 25.77 3.35 -15.41
N SER A 17 26.73 3.33 -14.48
CA SER A 17 27.82 2.36 -14.47
C SER A 17 28.27 2.06 -13.03
N SER A 18 28.81 0.86 -12.82
CA SER A 18 29.36 0.43 -11.53
C SER A 18 30.54 1.31 -11.09
N VAL A 19 31.36 1.76 -12.03
CA VAL A 19 32.48 2.68 -11.76
C VAL A 19 31.98 4.02 -11.21
N LEU A 20 30.96 4.60 -11.84
CA LEU A 20 30.37 5.85 -11.35
C LEU A 20 29.72 5.64 -9.97
N LEU A 21 29.02 4.51 -9.78
CA LEU A 21 28.41 4.18 -8.49
C LEU A 21 29.46 4.13 -7.37
N GLN A 22 30.53 3.37 -7.56
CA GLN A 22 31.60 3.24 -6.56
C GLN A 22 32.31 4.56 -6.29
N ASN A 23 32.62 5.34 -7.32
CA ASN A 23 33.22 6.67 -7.15
C ASN A 23 32.35 7.60 -6.28
N ILE A 24 31.02 7.53 -6.40
CA ILE A 24 30.09 8.32 -5.58
C ILE A 24 30.06 7.78 -4.15
N VAL A 25 29.95 6.45 -3.98
CA VAL A 25 29.96 5.81 -2.66
C VAL A 25 31.23 6.15 -1.88
N ASP A 26 32.39 6.09 -2.52
CA ASP A 26 33.67 6.39 -1.87
C ASP A 26 33.75 7.86 -1.44
N ARG A 27 33.32 8.79 -2.31
CA ARG A 27 33.23 10.21 -1.94
C ARG A 27 32.29 10.44 -0.77
N LEU A 28 31.14 9.77 -0.75
CA LEU A 28 30.19 9.88 0.35
C LEU A 28 30.79 9.36 1.67
N LYS A 29 31.53 8.24 1.64
CA LYS A 29 32.25 7.69 2.80
C LYS A 29 33.33 8.63 3.35
N THR A 30 33.92 9.50 2.51
CA THR A 30 34.89 10.50 2.99
C THR A 30 34.25 11.64 3.77
N ALA A 31 33.01 12.00 3.44
CA ALA A 31 32.30 13.12 4.05
C ALA A 31 31.39 12.68 5.21
N PHE A 32 30.89 11.45 5.19
CA PHE A 32 29.89 10.94 6.12
C PHE A 32 30.20 9.50 6.56
N ALA A 33 29.80 9.15 7.78
CA ALA A 33 29.87 7.80 8.29
C ALA A 33 28.76 6.92 7.68
N ILE A 34 28.96 6.48 6.44
CA ILE A 34 27.99 5.68 5.69
C ILE A 34 28.47 4.23 5.60
N LYS A 35 27.54 3.29 5.84
CA LYS A 35 27.75 1.86 5.59
C LYS A 35 27.12 1.46 4.27
N ASP A 36 27.93 0.92 3.36
CA ASP A 36 27.41 0.32 2.14
C ASP A 36 26.82 -1.07 2.48
N MET A 37 25.53 -1.22 2.18
CA MET A 37 24.77 -2.45 2.42
C MET A 37 24.71 -3.35 1.18
N GLY A 38 25.41 -2.98 0.10
CA GLY A 38 25.41 -3.70 -1.16
C GLY A 38 24.12 -3.51 -1.96
N PRO A 39 23.74 -4.48 -2.82
CA PRO A 39 22.49 -4.42 -3.55
C PRO A 39 21.28 -4.24 -2.62
N VAL A 40 20.33 -3.41 -3.05
CA VAL A 40 19.10 -3.16 -2.28
C VAL A 40 18.34 -4.47 -2.04
N HIS A 41 18.13 -4.79 -0.78
CA HIS A 41 17.38 -5.95 -0.31
C HIS A 41 16.33 -5.59 0.74
N TYR A 42 16.49 -4.43 1.39
CA TYR A 42 15.50 -3.86 2.31
C TYR A 42 15.57 -2.33 2.26
N PHE A 43 14.43 -1.66 2.16
CA PHE A 43 14.37 -0.19 2.19
C PHE A 43 13.00 0.29 2.68
N LEU A 44 12.97 1.18 3.68
CA LEU A 44 11.75 1.76 4.25
C LEU A 44 10.67 0.72 4.59
N GLY A 45 11.07 -0.42 5.17
CA GLY A 45 10.17 -1.50 5.57
C GLY A 45 9.66 -2.39 4.42
N LEU A 46 10.27 -2.29 3.24
CA LEU A 46 10.01 -3.14 2.08
C LEU A 46 11.16 -4.12 1.90
N ASP A 47 10.84 -5.42 1.83
CA ASP A 47 11.76 -6.46 1.34
C ASP A 47 11.82 -6.35 -0.19
N VAL A 48 13.04 -6.27 -0.72
CA VAL A 48 13.29 -6.10 -2.15
C VAL A 48 14.05 -7.30 -2.65
N ARG A 49 13.46 -8.05 -3.58
CA ARG A 49 14.12 -9.19 -4.23
C ARG A 49 14.35 -8.86 -5.68
N ARG A 50 15.60 -8.96 -6.11
CA ARG A 50 15.97 -8.76 -7.50
C ARG A 50 16.09 -10.10 -8.20
N ASP A 51 15.47 -10.22 -9.37
CA ASP A 51 15.61 -11.36 -10.26
C ASP A 51 15.88 -10.90 -11.71
N SER A 52 15.87 -11.83 -12.66
CA SER A 52 16.10 -11.53 -14.08
C SER A 52 14.97 -10.73 -14.73
N THR A 53 13.78 -10.70 -14.12
CA THR A 53 12.59 -10.01 -14.61
C THR A 53 12.45 -8.60 -14.04
N GLY A 54 13.05 -8.34 -12.87
CA GLY A 54 13.10 -7.01 -12.27
C GLY A 54 13.21 -7.06 -10.75
N PHE A 55 12.36 -6.30 -10.07
CA PHE A 55 12.31 -6.21 -8.60
C PHE A 55 10.93 -6.64 -8.07
N PHE A 56 10.92 -7.55 -7.11
CA PHE A 56 9.75 -7.87 -6.31
C PHE A 56 9.80 -7.12 -4.99
N LEU A 57 8.78 -6.31 -4.70
CA LEU A 57 8.63 -5.57 -3.46
C LEU A 57 7.62 -6.29 -2.55
N SER A 58 8.01 -6.61 -1.32
CA SER A 58 7.19 -7.38 -0.40
C SER A 58 7.12 -6.74 0.99
N GLN A 59 5.96 -6.88 1.62
CA GLN A 59 5.71 -6.51 3.02
C GLN A 59 5.21 -7.73 3.81
N ALA A 60 5.64 -8.94 3.44
CA ALA A 60 5.13 -10.19 4.04
C ALA A 60 5.36 -10.29 5.56
N GLN A 61 6.52 -9.81 6.03
CA GLN A 61 6.79 -9.74 7.47
C GLN A 61 5.82 -8.77 8.16
N TYR A 62 5.67 -7.56 7.65
CA TYR A 62 4.72 -6.58 8.18
C TYR A 62 3.28 -7.11 8.17
N ALA A 63 2.86 -7.81 7.13
CA ALA A 63 1.53 -8.42 7.06
C ALA A 63 1.30 -9.46 8.16
N THR A 64 2.35 -10.22 8.52
CA THR A 64 2.30 -11.21 9.60
C THR A 64 2.22 -10.53 10.97
N GLU A 65 3.08 -9.54 11.23
CA GLU A 65 3.07 -8.74 12.46
C GLU A 65 1.74 -7.98 12.63
N LEU A 66 1.17 -7.48 11.53
CA LEU A 66 -0.14 -6.83 11.53
C LEU A 66 -1.26 -7.78 11.98
N LEU A 67 -1.23 -9.03 11.52
CA LEU A 67 -2.19 -10.05 11.92
C LEU A 67 -2.01 -10.46 13.38
N GLU A 68 -0.78 -10.55 13.87
CA GLU A 68 -0.46 -10.80 15.27
C GLU A 68 -0.99 -9.68 16.18
N ARG A 69 -0.69 -8.42 15.83
CA ARG A 69 -1.20 -7.25 16.56
C ARG A 69 -2.73 -7.19 16.57
N ALA A 70 -3.39 -7.69 15.53
CA ALA A 70 -4.85 -7.78 15.46
C ALA A 70 -5.44 -8.96 16.26
N GLY A 71 -4.61 -9.88 16.77
CA GLY A 71 -5.08 -11.15 17.35
C GLY A 71 -5.69 -12.09 16.29
N MET A 72 -5.28 -11.97 15.02
CA MET A 72 -5.86 -12.68 13.88
C MET A 72 -4.89 -13.63 13.17
N SER A 73 -3.75 -13.99 13.78
CA SER A 73 -2.76 -14.90 13.19
C SER A 73 -3.34 -16.25 12.79
N ASN A 74 -4.31 -16.77 13.55
CA ASN A 74 -4.96 -18.07 13.33
C ASN A 74 -6.35 -17.94 12.68
N CYS A 75 -6.71 -16.78 12.12
CA CYS A 75 -8.01 -16.63 11.48
C CYS A 75 -8.09 -17.44 10.17
N LYS A 76 -9.31 -17.87 9.81
CA LYS A 76 -9.55 -18.48 8.50
C LYS A 76 -9.39 -17.41 7.42
N PRO A 77 -8.66 -17.66 6.31
CA PRO A 77 -8.53 -16.66 5.25
C PRO A 77 -9.88 -16.37 4.58
N ALA A 78 -9.96 -15.23 3.88
CA ALA A 78 -11.08 -14.88 3.00
C ALA A 78 -10.56 -14.62 1.59
N SER A 79 -11.24 -15.10 0.56
CA SER A 79 -10.84 -14.91 -0.84
C SER A 79 -11.24 -13.57 -1.44
N THR A 80 -12.16 -12.82 -0.79
CA THR A 80 -12.66 -11.54 -1.29
C THR A 80 -12.63 -10.44 -0.22
N LEU A 81 -12.28 -9.23 -0.66
CA LEU A 81 -12.17 -8.02 0.18
C LEU A 81 -13.53 -7.46 0.62
N ALA A 82 -14.53 -7.53 -0.24
CA ALA A 82 -15.88 -7.05 0.04
C ALA A 82 -16.84 -8.22 0.26
N ASP A 83 -17.78 -8.02 1.19
CA ASP A 83 -19.02 -8.79 1.22
C ASP A 83 -19.90 -8.27 0.07
N THR A 84 -20.67 -9.13 -0.60
CA THR A 84 -21.58 -8.76 -1.71
C THR A 84 -22.76 -7.86 -1.28
N LYS A 85 -22.73 -7.37 -0.04
CA LYS A 85 -23.77 -6.53 0.54
C LYS A 85 -23.63 -5.08 0.04
N PRO A 86 -24.75 -4.34 -0.09
CA PRO A 86 -24.71 -2.93 -0.45
C PRO A 86 -23.84 -2.12 0.53
N LYS A 87 -23.23 -1.03 0.02
CA LYS A 87 -22.39 -0.11 0.80
C LYS A 87 -23.18 0.35 2.04
N THR A 88 -22.68 0.05 3.23
CA THR A 88 -23.32 0.42 4.51
C THR A 88 -23.35 1.95 4.65
N SER A 89 -24.48 2.49 5.09
CA SER A 89 -24.60 3.90 5.47
C SER A 89 -23.75 4.16 6.73
N SER A 90 -23.27 5.40 6.89
CA SER A 90 -22.56 5.81 8.11
C SER A 90 -23.39 5.70 9.40
N THR A 91 -24.71 5.50 9.29
CA THR A 91 -25.62 5.30 10.43
C THR A 91 -25.92 3.83 10.74
N ASP A 92 -25.51 2.90 9.88
CA ASP A 92 -25.87 1.49 10.03
C ASP A 92 -25.09 0.78 11.14
N GLY A 93 -25.82 0.09 12.02
CA GLY A 93 -25.24 -0.73 13.09
C GLY A 93 -24.92 0.03 14.37
N THR A 94 -24.36 -0.67 15.35
CA THR A 94 -24.11 -0.12 16.69
C THR A 94 -22.79 0.66 16.76
N PRO A 95 -22.79 1.91 17.28
CA PRO A 95 -21.56 2.66 17.51
C PRO A 95 -20.59 1.92 18.42
N ILE A 96 -19.31 1.98 18.09
CA ILE A 96 -18.25 1.45 18.94
C ILE A 96 -17.89 2.54 19.97
N GLN A 97 -18.03 2.22 21.25
CA GLN A 97 -17.74 3.18 22.34
C GLN A 97 -16.25 3.56 22.39
N ASP A 98 -15.35 2.57 22.33
CA ASP A 98 -13.91 2.83 22.20
C ASP A 98 -13.41 2.55 20.78
N ALA A 99 -13.30 3.61 19.98
CA ALA A 99 -12.82 3.56 18.61
C ALA A 99 -11.28 3.41 18.49
N SER A 100 -10.53 3.33 19.59
CA SER A 100 -9.05 3.37 19.57
C SER A 100 -8.44 2.17 18.84
N SER A 101 -8.92 0.95 19.11
CA SER A 101 -8.49 -0.25 18.40
C SER A 101 -8.78 -0.18 16.90
N TYR A 102 -9.99 0.28 16.53
CA TYR A 102 -10.37 0.46 15.12
C TYR A 102 -9.46 1.47 14.41
N ARG A 103 -9.25 2.66 15.00
CA ARG A 103 -8.42 3.72 14.42
C ARG A 103 -6.96 3.27 14.25
N SER A 104 -6.42 2.60 15.26
CA SER A 104 -5.06 2.04 15.22
C SER A 104 -4.90 1.03 14.08
N MET A 105 -5.84 0.08 13.96
CA MET A 105 -5.80 -0.94 12.91
C MET A 105 -6.07 -0.39 11.50
N ALA A 106 -7.00 0.55 11.36
CA ALA A 106 -7.26 1.21 10.08
C ALA A 106 -6.04 2.02 9.61
N GLY A 107 -5.36 2.73 10.53
CA GLY A 107 -4.10 3.43 10.24
C GLY A 107 -2.98 2.47 9.85
N ALA A 108 -2.84 1.36 10.57
CA ALA A 108 -1.85 0.33 10.24
C ALA A 108 -2.07 -0.31 8.86
N LEU A 109 -3.33 -0.49 8.46
CA LEU A 109 -3.70 -1.03 7.16
C LEU A 109 -3.34 -0.11 5.98
N GLN A 110 -3.05 1.18 6.23
CA GLN A 110 -2.61 2.10 5.17
C GLN A 110 -1.22 1.75 4.65
N TYR A 111 -0.31 1.32 5.52
CA TYR A 111 1.07 1.03 5.13
C TYR A 111 1.24 -0.10 4.10
N PRO A 112 0.55 -1.26 4.20
CA PRO A 112 0.67 -2.32 3.19
C PRO A 112 0.11 -1.93 1.82
N THR A 113 -0.68 -0.85 1.72
CA THR A 113 -1.19 -0.37 0.41
C THR A 113 -0.07 0.07 -0.54
N ILE A 114 1.16 0.26 -0.04
CA ILE A 114 2.37 0.57 -0.82
C ILE A 114 2.79 -0.60 -1.72
N THR A 115 2.51 -1.86 -1.34
CA THR A 115 2.78 -3.03 -2.20
C THR A 115 1.51 -3.80 -2.58
N ARG A 116 0.36 -3.38 -2.05
CA ARG A 116 -0.94 -4.04 -2.22
C ARG A 116 -2.00 -3.08 -2.77
N PRO A 117 -1.95 -2.75 -4.08
CA PRO A 117 -2.96 -1.91 -4.72
C PRO A 117 -4.37 -2.53 -4.63
N ASP A 118 -4.45 -3.86 -4.58
CA ASP A 118 -5.70 -4.62 -4.49
C ASP A 118 -6.52 -4.28 -3.23
N ILE A 119 -5.86 -3.98 -2.09
CA ILE A 119 -6.55 -3.64 -0.84
C ILE A 119 -6.82 -2.13 -0.69
N ALA A 120 -6.25 -1.28 -1.54
CA ALA A 120 -6.25 0.18 -1.37
C ALA A 120 -7.67 0.76 -1.24
N TYR A 121 -8.60 0.28 -2.07
CA TYR A 121 -10.01 0.71 -1.99
C TYR A 121 -10.65 0.33 -0.65
N ALA A 122 -10.49 -0.90 -0.20
CA ALA A 122 -11.10 -1.41 1.04
C ALA A 122 -10.52 -0.72 2.27
N VAL A 123 -9.21 -0.48 2.29
CA VAL A 123 -8.55 0.30 3.36
C VAL A 123 -9.07 1.74 3.37
N GLN A 124 -9.21 2.38 2.20
CA GLN A 124 -9.79 3.70 2.13
C GLN A 124 -11.23 3.73 2.67
N GLN A 125 -12.02 2.67 2.48
CA GLN A 125 -13.35 2.55 3.08
C GLN A 125 -13.32 2.58 4.59
N LEU A 126 -12.41 1.81 5.19
CA LEU A 126 -12.25 1.79 6.64
C LEU A 126 -11.88 3.17 7.18
N CYS A 127 -11.00 3.88 6.47
CA CYS A 127 -10.57 5.21 6.89
C CYS A 127 -11.68 6.27 6.84
N LEU A 128 -12.74 6.10 6.04
CA LEU A 128 -13.88 7.02 6.03
C LEU A 128 -14.65 7.05 7.36
N HIS A 129 -14.58 5.96 8.13
CA HIS A 129 -15.37 5.79 9.36
C HIS A 129 -14.54 5.95 10.65
N MET A 130 -13.33 6.51 10.57
CA MET A 130 -12.44 6.67 11.74
C MET A 130 -13.02 7.55 12.85
N HIS A 131 -13.89 8.51 12.51
CA HIS A 131 -14.48 9.42 13.50
C HIS A 131 -15.55 8.73 14.37
N ALA A 132 -16.38 7.88 13.78
CA ALA A 132 -17.47 7.19 14.45
C ALA A 132 -17.65 5.79 13.86
N PRO A 133 -16.73 4.84 14.16
CA PRO A 133 -16.83 3.49 13.64
C PRO A 133 -17.98 2.75 14.32
N ARG A 134 -18.50 1.74 13.61
CA ARG A 134 -19.64 0.91 14.00
C ARG A 134 -19.25 -0.56 13.85
N ASP A 135 -20.03 -1.45 14.43
CA ASP A 135 -19.86 -2.91 14.33
C ASP A 135 -19.70 -3.41 12.87
N CYS A 136 -20.46 -2.86 11.93
CA CYS A 136 -20.36 -3.16 10.50
C CYS A 136 -18.98 -2.80 9.92
N HIS A 137 -18.42 -1.64 10.30
CA HIS A 137 -17.09 -1.20 9.90
C HIS A 137 -16.00 -2.10 10.50
N SER A 138 -16.17 -2.54 11.75
CA SER A 138 -15.28 -3.53 12.36
C SER A 138 -15.33 -4.89 11.67
N ALA A 139 -16.50 -5.32 11.20
CA ALA A 139 -16.62 -6.53 10.42
C ALA A 139 -15.88 -6.42 9.08
N MET A 140 -15.99 -5.27 8.39
CA MET A 140 -15.23 -4.97 7.18
C MET A 140 -13.71 -4.99 7.45
N LEU A 141 -13.26 -4.40 8.57
CA LEU A 141 -11.85 -4.39 8.97
C LEU A 141 -11.32 -5.81 9.15
N LYS A 142 -12.04 -6.65 9.92
CA LYS A 142 -11.71 -8.06 10.12
C LYS A 142 -11.68 -8.82 8.79
N ARG A 143 -12.55 -8.49 7.84
CA ARG A 143 -12.54 -9.12 6.51
C ARG A 143 -11.29 -8.77 5.71
N VAL A 144 -10.84 -7.51 5.71
CA VAL A 144 -9.57 -7.12 5.06
C VAL A 144 -8.40 -7.88 5.67
N LEU A 145 -8.34 -8.02 7.00
CA LEU A 145 -7.30 -8.82 7.67
C LEU A 145 -7.37 -10.31 7.28
N ARG A 146 -8.57 -10.91 7.22
CA ARG A 146 -8.74 -12.28 6.72
C ARG A 146 -8.29 -12.45 5.27
N TYR A 147 -8.49 -11.42 4.43
CA TYR A 147 -8.01 -11.44 3.05
C TYR A 147 -6.48 -11.38 2.99
N ILE A 148 -5.85 -10.48 3.75
CA ILE A 148 -4.39 -10.42 3.89
C ILE A 148 -3.83 -11.76 4.38
N LYS A 149 -4.49 -12.43 5.33
CA LYS A 149 -4.09 -13.75 5.82
C LYS A 149 -4.01 -14.81 4.71
N GLY A 150 -4.90 -14.75 3.72
CA GLY A 150 -4.86 -15.67 2.57
C GLY A 150 -3.73 -15.38 1.58
N MET A 151 -3.13 -14.18 1.65
CA MET A 151 -2.19 -13.66 0.66
C MET A 151 -1.07 -12.87 1.33
N THR A 152 -0.41 -13.43 2.36
CA THR A 152 0.64 -12.72 3.11
C THR A 152 1.91 -12.50 2.29
N ILE A 153 2.21 -13.41 1.35
CA ILE A 153 3.39 -13.34 0.49
C ILE A 153 3.21 -12.47 -0.76
N HIS A 154 2.01 -11.92 -0.98
CA HIS A 154 1.76 -11.06 -2.14
C HIS A 154 2.51 -9.74 -2.01
N GLY A 155 2.95 -9.23 -3.15
CA GLY A 155 3.71 -8.00 -3.27
C GLY A 155 3.56 -7.41 -4.67
N LEU A 156 4.46 -6.50 -5.01
CA LEU A 156 4.44 -5.76 -6.27
C LEU A 156 5.66 -6.13 -7.11
N GLN A 157 5.44 -6.61 -8.33
CA GLN A 157 6.51 -6.84 -9.30
C GLN A 157 6.73 -5.57 -10.14
N LEU A 158 7.97 -5.10 -10.17
CA LEU A 158 8.46 -4.06 -11.06
C LEU A 158 9.32 -4.72 -12.13
N HIS A 159 8.81 -4.78 -13.35
CA HIS A 159 9.50 -5.35 -14.50
C HIS A 159 10.53 -4.39 -15.09
N ALA A 160 11.69 -4.93 -15.45
CA ALA A 160 12.63 -4.22 -16.29
C ALA A 160 12.02 -4.03 -17.69
N SER A 161 11.96 -2.79 -18.17
CA SER A 161 11.47 -2.48 -19.53
C SER A 161 12.54 -1.69 -20.29
N SER A 162 12.77 -2.09 -21.54
CA SER A 162 13.65 -1.37 -22.47
C SER A 162 12.95 -0.16 -23.11
N THR A 163 11.62 -0.10 -23.05
CA THR A 163 10.80 0.99 -23.60
C THR A 163 9.93 1.60 -22.50
N PRO A 164 10.35 2.72 -21.88
CA PRO A 164 9.58 3.35 -20.81
C PRO A 164 8.38 4.13 -21.38
N SER A 165 7.28 3.43 -21.65
CA SER A 165 5.99 4.06 -21.94
C SER A 165 5.22 4.30 -20.64
N ILE A 166 4.62 5.48 -20.49
CA ILE A 166 3.74 5.78 -19.36
C ILE A 166 2.29 5.53 -19.80
N THR A 167 1.58 4.64 -19.09
CA THR A 167 0.15 4.38 -19.32
C THR A 167 -0.63 4.66 -18.05
N ALA A 168 -1.70 5.43 -18.12
CA ALA A 168 -2.55 5.73 -16.98
C ALA A 168 -4.00 5.33 -17.26
N TYR A 169 -4.59 4.59 -16.32
CA TYR A 169 -6.01 4.30 -16.30
C TYR A 169 -6.66 5.07 -15.15
N SER A 170 -7.88 5.54 -15.37
CA SER A 170 -8.69 6.24 -14.38
C SER A 170 -10.11 5.72 -14.48
N ASP A 171 -10.72 5.50 -13.33
CA ASP A 171 -12.12 5.09 -13.21
C ASP A 171 -12.80 5.90 -12.10
N ALA A 172 -14.12 6.10 -12.24
CA ALA A 172 -14.90 6.77 -11.21
C ALA A 172 -16.30 6.14 -11.09
N ASP A 173 -16.72 5.85 -9.86
CA ASP A 173 -18.10 5.42 -9.62
C ASP A 173 -19.08 6.60 -9.73
N TRP A 174 -20.37 6.32 -9.97
CA TRP A 174 -21.40 7.36 -9.99
C TRP A 174 -22.17 7.36 -8.66
N ALA A 175 -22.13 8.48 -7.95
CA ALA A 175 -22.84 8.70 -6.69
C ALA A 175 -22.68 7.56 -5.67
N GLY A 176 -21.49 6.95 -5.64
CA GLY A 176 -21.27 5.68 -4.95
C GLY A 176 -21.26 5.76 -3.43
N CYS A 177 -21.31 6.94 -2.81
CA CYS A 177 -21.51 7.08 -1.37
C CYS A 177 -23.00 7.21 -1.06
N PRO A 178 -23.62 6.29 -0.28
CA PRO A 178 -25.05 6.36 0.04
C PRO A 178 -25.46 7.68 0.70
N ASP A 179 -24.63 8.19 1.61
CA ASP A 179 -24.98 9.34 2.45
C ASP A 179 -24.87 10.69 1.71
N ILE A 180 -23.78 10.88 0.97
CA ILE A 180 -23.43 12.19 0.37
C ILE A 180 -23.48 12.19 -1.15
N ARG A 181 -23.78 11.05 -1.78
CA ARG A 181 -23.82 10.87 -3.24
C ARG A 181 -22.53 11.31 -3.96
N ARG A 182 -21.41 11.38 -3.24
CA ARG A 182 -20.09 11.67 -3.82
C ARG A 182 -19.51 10.42 -4.45
N SER A 183 -18.93 10.61 -5.62
CA SER A 183 -18.20 9.59 -6.35
C SER A 183 -16.85 9.26 -5.71
N ARG A 184 -16.32 8.09 -6.03
CA ARG A 184 -14.94 7.69 -5.79
C ARG A 184 -14.23 7.59 -7.12
N SER A 185 -13.07 8.22 -7.21
CA SER A 185 -12.16 8.08 -8.33
C SER A 185 -10.98 7.24 -7.92
N GLY A 186 -10.60 6.32 -8.80
CA GLY A 186 -9.35 5.59 -8.70
C GLY A 186 -8.51 5.79 -9.93
N PHE A 187 -7.20 5.64 -9.80
CA PHE A 187 -6.29 5.60 -10.94
C PHE A 187 -5.18 4.59 -10.70
N CYS A 188 -4.57 4.14 -11.79
CA CYS A 188 -3.33 3.40 -11.78
C CYS A 188 -2.43 3.87 -12.93
N VAL A 189 -1.14 4.07 -12.64
CA VAL A 189 -0.12 4.55 -13.57
C VAL A 189 0.96 3.49 -13.68
N PHE A 190 1.25 3.10 -14.92
CA PHE A 190 2.23 2.11 -15.28
C PHE A 190 3.40 2.76 -16.02
N VAL A 191 4.61 2.27 -15.77
CA VAL A 191 5.81 2.51 -16.57
C VAL A 191 6.23 1.19 -17.18
N GLY A 192 6.06 1.05 -18.50
CA GLY A 192 6.03 -0.27 -19.14
C GLY A 192 4.92 -1.12 -18.51
N ASP A 193 5.27 -2.33 -18.09
CA ASP A 193 4.34 -3.27 -17.42
C ASP A 193 4.33 -3.11 -15.88
N SER A 194 5.11 -2.17 -15.34
CA SER A 194 5.24 -1.97 -13.90
C SER A 194 4.23 -0.96 -13.38
N LEU A 195 3.38 -1.35 -12.44
CA LEU A 195 2.52 -0.42 -11.72
C LEU A 195 3.37 0.40 -10.73
N VAL A 196 3.43 1.72 -10.91
CA VAL A 196 4.31 2.61 -10.11
C VAL A 196 3.55 3.61 -9.25
N SER A 197 2.27 3.87 -9.56
CA SER A 197 1.44 4.79 -8.77
C SER A 197 -0.03 4.41 -8.90
N TRP A 198 -0.77 4.48 -7.79
CA TRP A 198 -2.20 4.20 -7.75
C TRP A 198 -2.86 4.97 -6.63
N SER A 199 -4.17 5.16 -6.75
CA SER A 199 -4.99 5.71 -5.68
C SER A 199 -6.43 5.26 -5.81
N SER A 200 -7.15 5.29 -4.69
CA SER A 200 -8.60 5.23 -4.64
C SER A 200 -9.06 6.27 -3.63
N LYS A 201 -9.75 7.32 -4.10
CA LYS A 201 -10.12 8.48 -3.27
C LYS A 201 -11.56 8.90 -3.52
N ARG A 202 -12.26 9.26 -2.43
CA ARG A 202 -13.57 9.91 -2.53
C ARG A 202 -13.40 11.34 -3.03
N GLN A 203 -14.18 11.73 -4.04
CA GLN A 203 -14.15 13.08 -4.57
C GLN A 203 -14.63 14.10 -3.52
N PRO A 204 -14.09 15.34 -3.54
CA PRO A 204 -14.50 16.39 -2.61
C PRO A 204 -15.86 16.99 -2.99
N THR A 205 -16.24 16.94 -4.26
CA THR A 205 -17.44 17.55 -4.83
C THR A 205 -18.38 16.49 -5.41
N VAL A 206 -19.63 16.87 -5.64
CA VAL A 206 -20.62 16.07 -6.37
C VAL A 206 -20.74 16.68 -7.76
N SER A 207 -20.56 15.88 -8.80
CA SER A 207 -20.86 16.27 -10.19
C SER A 207 -22.38 16.36 -10.36
N ARG A 208 -22.87 17.50 -10.87
CA ARG A 208 -24.27 17.64 -11.31
C ARG A 208 -24.42 17.22 -12.77
#